data_AF-A0A4V6PZB3-F1
#
_entry.id   AF-A0A4V6PZB3-F1
#
_cell.length_a   1.000
_cell.length_b   1.000
_cell.length_c   1.000
_cell.angle_alpha   90.00
_cell.angle_beta   90.00
_cell.angle_gamma   90.00
#
_symmetry.space_group_name_H-M   'P 1'
#
loop_
_entity.id
_entity.type
_entity.pdbx_description
1 polymer ?
#
loop_
_entity_poly.entity_id
_entity_poly.type
_entity_poly.pdbx_seq_one_letter_code
_entity_poly.pdbx_strand_id
1 'polypeptide(L)'
;MMDGFYLQDSRSYVGNDMLFWAKDGGYTTDVSKAQVYSHAEAQAKHNARESDIPWPKAYIDAHTRPAVDMQHVRRAKALAGSGIELHKPQRLKPETYRCHGCGRLMKIDDYYGGTCRNCGTDNRP
;
A
#
# COMPACT_ATOMS: atom_id res chain seq x y z
N MET A 1 15.50 30.55 15.46
CA MET A 1 14.98 29.32 14.84
C MET A 1 14.51 29.70 13.44
N MET A 2 14.83 28.89 12.44
CA MET A 2 14.35 29.16 11.07
C MET A 2 12.95 28.58 10.95
N ASP A 3 11.94 29.45 10.98
CA ASP A 3 10.52 29.10 10.93
C ASP A 3 10.14 28.69 9.50
N GLY A 4 10.46 27.45 9.15
CA GLY A 4 10.14 26.84 7.86
C GLY A 4 8.95 25.89 7.94
N PHE A 5 8.32 25.64 6.79
CA PHE A 5 7.22 24.70 6.64
C PHE A 5 7.53 23.69 5.53
N TYR A 6 7.11 22.45 5.75
CA TYR A 6 6.97 21.45 4.69
C TYR A 6 5.52 21.46 4.20
N LEU A 7 5.32 21.25 2.90
CA LEU A 7 3.98 21.09 2.34
C LEU A 7 3.73 19.61 2.07
N GLN A 8 2.77 19.03 2.77
CA GLN A 8 2.28 17.68 2.52
C GLN A 8 1.29 17.69 1.35
N ASP A 9 1.37 16.71 0.45
CA ASP A 9 0.26 16.36 -0.44
C ASP A 9 -0.60 15.27 0.20
N SER A 10 -1.79 15.64 0.69
CA SER A 10 -2.67 14.75 1.46
C SER A 10 -3.46 13.75 0.62
N ARG A 11 -3.36 13.80 -0.72
CA ARG A 11 -4.14 12.94 -1.62
C ARG A 11 -3.72 11.47 -1.60
N SER A 12 -2.51 11.18 -1.12
CA SER A 12 -1.99 9.81 -1.09
C SER A 12 -0.88 9.63 -0.06
N TYR A 13 -0.58 8.37 0.24
CA TYR A 13 0.49 7.93 1.14
C TYR A 13 1.31 6.84 0.45
N VAL A 14 2.59 6.73 0.81
CA VAL A 14 3.42 5.58 0.41
C VAL A 14 3.55 4.66 1.61
N GLY A 15 2.72 3.61 1.64
CA GLY A 15 2.56 2.81 2.84
C GLY A 15 1.98 3.65 3.98
N ASN A 16 2.79 3.94 4.99
CA ASN A 16 2.42 4.77 6.14
C ASN A 16 3.07 6.16 6.12
N ASP A 17 3.90 6.47 5.11
CA ASP A 17 4.69 7.69 5.08
C ASP A 17 3.96 8.81 4.31
N MET A 18 4.05 10.03 4.84
CA MET A 18 3.51 11.24 4.21
C MET A 18 4.34 11.65 3.01
N LEU A 19 3.68 12.23 2.01
CA LEU A 19 4.32 12.81 0.82
C LEU A 19 4.47 14.31 0.98
N PHE A 20 5.67 14.82 0.74
CA PHE A 20 6.00 16.24 0.74
C PHE A 20 6.44 16.71 -0.64
N TRP A 21 6.20 17.98 -0.95
CA TRP A 21 6.75 18.61 -2.15
C TRP A 21 8.28 18.60 -2.13
N ALA A 22 8.90 18.08 -3.20
CA ALA A 22 10.36 18.00 -3.33
C ALA A 22 10.96 19.30 -3.93
N LYS A 23 12.24 19.56 -3.64
CA LYS A 23 12.97 20.76 -4.12
C LYS A 23 12.98 20.91 -5.64
N ASP A 24 13.10 19.80 -6.37
CA ASP A 24 13.17 19.77 -7.83
C ASP A 24 11.82 19.43 -8.50
N GLY A 25 10.72 19.54 -7.74
CA GLY A 25 9.39 19.16 -8.19
C GLY A 25 9.04 17.69 -7.92
N GLY A 26 7.74 17.38 -7.99
CA GLY A 26 7.20 16.08 -7.59
C GLY A 26 7.05 15.94 -6.08
N TYR A 27 6.93 14.69 -5.61
CA TYR A 27 6.67 14.36 -4.22
C TYR A 27 7.73 13.40 -3.67
N THR A 28 8.03 13.50 -2.38
CA THR A 28 9.01 12.66 -1.69
C THR A 28 8.55 12.33 -0.28
N THR A 29 8.89 11.13 0.20
CA THR A 29 8.78 10.75 1.62
C THR A 29 10.04 11.10 2.41
N ASP A 30 11.12 11.46 1.72
CA ASP A 30 12.40 11.84 2.32
C ASP A 30 12.42 13.34 2.61
N VAL A 31 12.21 13.69 3.88
CA VAL A 31 12.12 15.06 4.38
C VAL A 31 13.41 15.87 4.12
N SER A 32 14.56 15.23 3.92
CA SER A 32 15.81 15.92 3.57
C SER A 32 15.80 16.50 2.14
N LYS A 33 14.98 15.91 1.27
CA LYS A 33 14.77 16.31 -0.14
C LYS A 33 13.53 17.18 -0.31
N ALA A 34 12.73 17.36 0.74
CA ALA A 34 11.54 18.20 0.71
C ALA A 34 11.92 19.69 0.61
N GLN A 35 11.10 20.43 -0.13
CA GLN A 35 11.17 21.89 -0.22
C GLN A 35 10.74 22.50 1.11
N VAL A 36 11.52 23.46 1.60
CA VAL A 36 11.17 24.27 2.77
C VAL A 36 10.58 25.58 2.28
N TYR A 37 9.41 25.91 2.78
CA TYR A 37 8.68 27.13 2.47
C TYR A 37 8.68 28.07 3.66
N SER A 38 8.64 29.37 3.40
CA SER A 38 8.23 30.35 4.40
C SER A 38 6.75 30.19 4.74
N HIS A 39 6.32 30.75 5.88
CA HIS A 39 4.91 30.75 6.27
C HIS A 39 3.98 31.32 5.18
N ALA A 40 4.36 32.44 4.57
CA ALA A 40 3.56 33.10 3.54
C ALA A 40 3.41 32.24 2.27
N GLU A 41 4.50 31.61 1.83
CA GLU A 41 4.47 30.71 0.65
C GLU A 41 3.65 29.46 0.92
N ALA A 42 3.81 28.85 2.10
CA ALA A 42 3.07 27.65 2.48
C ALA A 42 1.56 27.94 2.58
N GLN A 43 1.18 29.08 3.19
CA GLN A 43 -0.22 29.51 3.24
C GLN A 43 -0.77 29.80 1.84
N ALA A 44 -0.01 30.45 0.97
CA ALA A 44 -0.44 30.71 -0.40
C ALA A 44 -0.68 29.42 -1.20
N LYS A 45 0.17 28.40 -1.01
CA LYS A 45 -0.02 27.08 -1.62
C LYS A 45 -1.26 26.37 -1.10
N HIS A 46 -1.47 26.36 0.22
CA HIS A 46 -2.67 25.80 0.83
C HIS A 46 -3.95 26.47 0.34
N ASN A 47 -3.94 27.80 0.22
CA ASN A 47 -5.09 28.57 -0.30
C ASN A 47 -5.37 28.24 -1.77
N ALA A 48 -4.33 27.97 -2.58
CA ALA A 48 -4.49 27.56 -3.96
C ALA A 48 -4.95 26.11 -4.10
N ARG A 49 -4.60 25.25 -3.13
CA ARG A 49 -4.91 23.83 -3.13
C ARG A 49 -5.04 23.29 -1.71
N GLU A 50 -6.27 22.93 -1.33
CA GLU A 50 -6.58 22.40 0.01
C GLU A 50 -5.82 21.11 0.40
N SER A 51 -5.37 20.33 -0.60
CA SER A 51 -4.58 19.12 -0.36
C SER A 51 -3.13 19.40 0.02
N ASP A 52 -2.63 20.60 -0.23
CA ASP A 52 -1.29 21.03 0.17
C ASP A 52 -1.34 21.53 1.62
N ILE A 53 -1.05 20.65 2.59
CA ILE A 53 -1.17 20.95 4.02
C ILE A 53 0.19 21.41 4.57
N PRO A 54 0.31 22.66 5.09
CA PRO A 54 1.53 23.14 5.73
C PRO A 54 1.78 22.48 7.09
N TRP A 55 2.99 21.99 7.29
CA TRP A 55 3.47 21.47 8.56
C TRP A 55 4.72 22.21 9.03
N PRO A 56 4.79 22.64 10.31
CA PRO A 56 6.01 23.25 10.84
C PRO A 56 7.19 22.29 10.68
N LYS A 57 8.30 22.79 10.12
CA LYS A 57 9.52 22.00 9.88
C LYS A 57 10.01 21.35 11.17
N ALA A 58 10.08 22.11 12.25
CA ALA A 58 10.53 21.59 13.55
C ALA A 58 9.65 20.44 14.07
N TYR A 59 8.34 20.49 13.81
CA TYR A 59 7.43 19.41 14.20
C TYR A 59 7.71 18.13 13.39
N ILE A 60 7.83 18.24 12.06
CA ILE A 60 8.12 17.07 11.21
C ILE A 60 9.50 16.50 11.49
N ASP A 61 10.52 17.34 11.63
CA ASP A 61 11.89 16.89 11.93
C ASP A 61 11.94 16.09 13.24
N ALA A 62 11.19 16.50 14.27
CA ALA A 62 11.13 15.80 15.55
C ALA A 62 10.39 14.45 15.49
N HIS A 63 9.52 14.24 14.51
CA HIS A 63 8.73 13.02 14.33
C HIS A 63 9.20 12.15 13.16
N THR A 64 10.25 12.58 12.46
CA THR A 64 10.82 11.81 11.34
C THR A 64 11.65 10.66 11.87
N ARG A 65 11.46 9.47 11.29
CA ARG A 65 12.27 8.28 11.57
C ARG A 65 13.08 7.88 10.33
N PRO A 66 14.28 7.31 10.49
CA PRO A 66 14.97 6.66 9.38
C PRO A 66 14.12 5.51 8.83
N ALA A 67 13.92 5.50 7.51
CA ALA A 67 13.25 4.44 6.78
C ALA A 67 14.08 4.03 5.56
N VAL A 68 13.98 2.77 5.15
CA VAL A 68 14.69 2.24 3.99
C VAL A 68 13.71 2.21 2.81
N ASP A 69 14.07 2.90 1.73
CA ASP A 69 13.31 2.83 0.48
C ASP A 69 13.49 1.46 -0.17
N MET A 70 12.37 0.76 -0.36
CA MET A 70 12.34 -0.58 -0.95
C MET A 70 12.91 -0.61 -2.37
N GLN A 71 12.86 0.50 -3.12
CA GLN A 71 13.42 0.63 -4.46
C GLN A 71 14.95 0.47 -4.46
N HIS A 72 15.60 0.77 -3.34
CA HIS A 72 17.04 0.59 -3.15
C HIS A 72 17.41 -0.78 -2.56
N VAL A 73 16.43 -1.57 -2.12
CA VAL A 73 16.67 -2.89 -1.51
C VAL A 73 16.67 -3.99 -2.56
N ARG A 74 17.86 -4.51 -2.86
CA ARG A 74 17.99 -5.74 -3.67
C ARG A 74 17.82 -6.97 -2.79
N ARG A 75 16.62 -7.55 -2.78
CA ARG A 75 16.25 -8.73 -1.97
C ARG A 75 17.29 -9.86 -2.04
N ALA A 76 17.75 -10.23 -3.24
CA ALA A 76 18.75 -11.29 -3.42
C ALA A 76 20.08 -10.97 -2.72
N LYS A 77 20.53 -9.70 -2.77
CA LYS A 77 21.73 -9.25 -2.06
C LYS A 77 21.52 -9.22 -0.55
N ALA A 78 20.35 -8.77 -0.10
CA ALA A 78 20.01 -8.71 1.32
C ALA A 78 19.92 -10.11 1.96
N LEU A 79 19.53 -11.13 1.19
CA LEU A 79 19.41 -12.51 1.67
C LEU A 79 20.72 -13.32 1.53
N ALA A 80 21.68 -12.86 0.73
CA ALA A 80 22.94 -13.57 0.51
C ALA A 80 23.70 -13.74 1.85
N GLY A 81 24.04 -14.98 2.20
CA GLY A 81 24.76 -15.30 3.43
C GLY A 81 23.93 -15.23 4.72
N SER A 82 22.64 -14.86 4.65
CA SER A 82 21.76 -14.78 5.82
C SER A 82 21.22 -16.13 6.31
N GLY A 83 21.29 -17.17 5.46
CA GLY A 83 20.63 -18.47 5.71
C GLY A 83 19.09 -18.41 5.65
N ILE A 84 18.49 -17.25 5.33
CA ILE A 84 17.04 -17.08 5.23
C ILE A 84 16.57 -17.55 3.85
N GLU A 85 15.76 -18.61 3.82
CA GLU A 85 15.08 -19.07 2.63
C GLU A 85 13.66 -18.52 2.55
N LEU A 86 13.34 -17.85 1.45
CA LEU A 86 11.99 -17.36 1.21
C LEU A 86 11.09 -18.51 0.75
N HIS A 87 10.22 -18.99 1.63
CA HIS A 87 9.19 -19.93 1.22
C HIS A 87 8.09 -19.21 0.44
N LYS A 88 7.88 -19.61 -0.82
CA LYS A 88 6.75 -19.10 -1.60
C LYS A 88 5.46 -19.65 -0.98
N PRO A 89 4.47 -18.80 -0.64
CA PRO A 89 3.22 -19.29 -0.09
C PRO A 89 2.59 -20.28 -1.06
N GLN A 90 2.18 -21.44 -0.54
CA GLN A 90 1.48 -22.43 -1.35
C GLN A 90 0.17 -21.82 -1.82
N ARG A 91 -0.09 -21.92 -3.12
CA ARG A 91 -1.39 -21.51 -3.67
C ARG A 91 -2.45 -22.42 -3.04
N LEU A 92 -3.43 -21.84 -2.34
CA LEU A 92 -4.57 -22.58 -1.82
C LEU A 92 -5.21 -23.36 -2.97
N LYS A 93 -5.38 -24.67 -2.78
CA LYS A 93 -6.09 -25.50 -3.75
C LYS A 93 -7.56 -25.07 -3.70
N PRO A 94 -8.21 -24.83 -4.86
CA PRO A 94 -9.63 -24.52 -4.87
C PRO A 94 -10.41 -25.70 -4.26
N GLU A 95 -11.40 -25.38 -3.43
CA GLU A 95 -12.29 -26.39 -2.88
C GLU A 95 -13.06 -27.07 -4.02
N THR A 96 -13.17 -28.40 -3.95
CA THR A 96 -13.91 -29.19 -4.94
C THR A 96 -15.09 -29.83 -4.25
N TYR A 97 -16.30 -29.49 -4.69
CA TYR A 97 -17.53 -30.00 -4.08
C TYR A 97 -17.96 -31.29 -4.77
N ARG A 98 -18.64 -32.16 -4.03
CA ARG A 98 -19.26 -33.37 -4.59
C ARG A 98 -20.77 -33.22 -4.53
N CYS A 99 -21.44 -33.56 -5.62
CA CYS A 99 -22.89 -33.68 -5.62
C CYS A 99 -23.35 -34.71 -4.58
N HIS A 100 -24.36 -34.37 -3.77
CA HIS A 100 -24.94 -35.26 -2.76
C HIS A 100 -25.61 -36.51 -3.35
N GLY A 101 -26.16 -36.42 -4.56
CA GLY A 101 -26.84 -37.55 -5.22
C GLY A 101 -25.88 -38.49 -5.96
N CYS A 102 -25.07 -37.95 -6.87
CA CYS A 102 -24.25 -38.77 -7.78
C CYS A 102 -22.73 -38.72 -7.51
N GLY A 103 -22.27 -37.94 -6.53
CA GLY A 103 -20.84 -37.83 -6.19
C GLY A 103 -19.96 -37.11 -7.21
N ARG A 104 -20.53 -36.60 -8.32
CA ARG A 104 -19.79 -35.84 -9.34
C ARG A 104 -19.12 -34.62 -8.73
N LEU A 105 -17.88 -34.36 -9.12
CA LEU A 105 -17.15 -33.15 -8.73
C LEU A 105 -17.75 -31.93 -9.43
N MET A 106 -18.00 -30.89 -8.65
CA MET A 106 -18.65 -29.64 -9.08
C MET A 106 -17.76 -28.45 -8.69
N LYS A 107 -17.77 -27.42 -9.53
CA LYS A 107 -17.22 -26.11 -9.19
C LYS A 107 -18.14 -25.41 -8.20
N ILE A 108 -17.61 -24.45 -7.46
CA ILE A 108 -18.38 -23.67 -6.48
C ILE A 108 -19.64 -23.03 -7.10
N ASP A 109 -19.51 -22.44 -8.29
CA ASP A 109 -20.64 -21.82 -9.00
C ASP A 109 -21.72 -22.83 -9.38
N ASP A 110 -21.33 -24.04 -9.80
CA ASP A 110 -22.29 -25.10 -10.15
C ASP A 110 -22.96 -25.68 -8.90
N TYR A 111 -22.24 -25.74 -7.77
CA TYR A 111 -22.75 -26.29 -6.50
C TYR A 111 -23.83 -25.38 -5.89
N TYR A 112 -23.60 -24.07 -5.89
CA TYR A 112 -24.55 -23.09 -5.36
C TYR A 112 -25.53 -22.51 -6.40
N GLY A 113 -25.22 -22.62 -7.69
CA GLY A 113 -25.97 -21.99 -8.78
C GLY A 113 -27.17 -22.78 -9.29
N GLY A 114 -27.36 -24.04 -8.90
CA GLY A 114 -28.52 -24.82 -9.31
C GLY A 114 -28.40 -26.33 -9.10
N THR A 115 -29.22 -27.08 -9.82
CA THR A 115 -29.25 -28.54 -9.75
C THR A 115 -28.06 -29.16 -10.46
N CYS A 116 -27.64 -30.34 -9.99
CA CYS A 116 -26.59 -31.10 -10.61
C CYS A 116 -26.94 -31.44 -12.06
N ARG A 117 -26.12 -30.99 -13.02
CA ARG A 117 -26.32 -31.29 -14.47
C ARG A 117 -26.33 -32.78 -14.81
N ASN A 118 -25.85 -33.64 -13.91
CA ASN A 118 -25.79 -35.08 -14.13
C ASN A 118 -27.01 -35.84 -13.60
N CYS A 119 -27.48 -35.51 -12.39
CA CYS A 119 -28.52 -36.28 -11.71
C CYS A 119 -29.72 -35.45 -11.25
N GLY A 120 -29.70 -34.13 -11.48
CA GLY A 120 -30.77 -33.22 -11.08
C GLY A 120 -30.84 -32.90 -9.58
N THR A 121 -30.01 -33.52 -8.74
CA THR A 121 -29.98 -33.25 -7.29
C THR A 121 -29.60 -31.80 -7.01
N ASP A 122 -30.39 -31.14 -6.16
CA ASP A 122 -30.08 -29.82 -5.61
C ASP A 122 -29.07 -29.96 -4.46
N ASN A 123 -27.93 -29.29 -4.57
CA ASN A 123 -26.85 -29.37 -3.57
C ASN A 123 -26.73 -28.09 -2.73
N ARG A 124 -27.66 -27.14 -2.90
CA ARG A 124 -27.70 -25.92 -2.09
C ARG A 124 -28.08 -26.25 -0.63
N PRO A 125 -27.59 -25.47 0.35
CA PRO A 125 -27.95 -25.66 1.76
C PRO A 125 -29.45 -25.59 2.04
#